data_AF-A0A6S6RQG8-F1
#
_entry.id   AF-A0A6S6RQG8-F1
#
_cell.length_a   1.000
_cell.length_b   1.000
_cell.length_c   1.000
_cell.angle_alpha   90.00
_cell.angle_beta   90.00
_cell.angle_gamma   90.00
#
_symmetry.space_group_name_H-M   'P 1'
#
loop_
_entity.id
_entity.type
_entity.pdbx_description
1 polymer ?
#
loop_
_entity_poly.entity_id
_entity_poly.type
_entity_poly.pdbx_seq_one_letter_code
_entity_poly.pdbx_strand_id
1 'polypeptide(L)'
;MIKVIISRGEGGRGYSIAGLNKATVIIALSDYPPIYLNQQQRGINLALSKIPVNSNCYLAGIKHLNLLEKILIKQQIELLNVDEAIVTDTNGILIGCCAANIFLRKGKRIYTPNLNHAGVEGVMRKQVIASLSDTDYELFYISDYANILAQSDGGNHC
;
A
#
# COMPACT_ATOMS: atom_id res chain seq x y z
N MET A 1 -8.62 16.79 4.55
CA MET A 1 -7.78 15.98 3.64
C MET A 1 -7.87 16.55 2.23
N ILE A 2 -6.77 16.51 1.47
CA ILE A 2 -6.70 16.98 0.08
C ILE A 2 -6.46 15.76 -0.82
N LYS A 3 -7.28 15.58 -1.84
CA LYS A 3 -7.09 14.58 -2.89
C LYS A 3 -6.86 15.29 -4.22
N VAL A 4 -5.72 15.01 -4.84
CA VAL A 4 -5.37 15.49 -6.19
C VAL A 4 -5.38 14.31 -7.14
N ILE A 5 -6.18 14.39 -8.20
CA ILE A 5 -6.25 13.41 -9.28
C ILE A 5 -5.76 14.09 -10.55
N ILE A 6 -4.83 13.46 -11.25
CA ILE A 6 -4.36 13.89 -12.55
C ILE A 6 -4.65 12.76 -13.54
N SER A 7 -5.40 13.05 -14.59
CA SER A 7 -5.63 12.11 -15.71
C SER A 7 -5.04 12.66 -17.00
N ARG A 8 -4.92 11.81 -18.02
CA ARG A 8 -4.41 12.19 -19.35
C ARG A 8 -5.30 13.23 -20.06
N GLY A 9 -6.50 13.48 -19.54
CA GLY A 9 -7.50 14.34 -20.16
C GLY A 9 -8.38 13.59 -21.16
N GLU A 10 -9.06 14.35 -21.99
CA GLU A 10 -9.98 13.86 -23.02
C GLU A 10 -9.26 13.72 -24.37
N GLY A 11 -9.56 12.68 -25.13
CA GLY A 11 -9.15 12.62 -26.54
C GLY A 11 -9.29 11.25 -27.19
N GLY A 12 -8.96 11.22 -28.49
CA GLY A 12 -8.65 10.04 -29.29
C GLY A 12 -9.72 8.94 -29.40
N ARG A 13 -9.32 7.83 -30.03
CA ARG A 13 -10.02 6.53 -30.02
C ARG A 13 -9.02 5.44 -29.64
N GLY A 14 -9.48 4.46 -28.86
CA GLY A 14 -8.64 3.36 -28.38
C GLY A 14 -7.62 3.81 -27.34
N TYR A 15 -6.48 3.10 -27.27
CA TYR A 15 -5.44 3.31 -26.24
C TYR A 15 -4.32 4.28 -26.66
N SER A 16 -4.38 4.85 -27.87
CA SER A 16 -3.34 5.76 -28.36
C SER A 16 -3.33 7.06 -27.55
N ILE A 17 -2.13 7.49 -27.15
CA ILE A 17 -1.92 8.78 -26.48
C ILE A 17 -1.55 9.91 -27.45
N ALA A 18 -1.50 9.65 -28.75
CA ALA A 18 -1.09 10.63 -29.75
C ALA A 18 -2.07 11.82 -29.79
N GLY A 19 -1.53 13.04 -29.76
CA GLY A 19 -2.32 14.29 -29.80
C GLY A 19 -2.97 14.70 -28.48
N LEU A 20 -2.81 13.93 -27.40
CA LEU A 20 -3.30 14.26 -26.06
C LEU A 20 -2.30 15.17 -25.33
N ASN A 21 -2.53 16.48 -25.42
CA ASN A 21 -1.60 17.50 -24.92
C ASN A 21 -2.06 18.22 -23.64
N LYS A 22 -3.27 17.94 -23.15
CA LYS A 22 -3.85 18.63 -21.99
C LYS A 22 -4.36 17.63 -20.95
N ALA A 23 -3.73 17.62 -19.78
CA ALA A 23 -4.16 16.82 -18.64
C ALA A 23 -5.40 17.44 -17.98
N THR A 24 -6.20 16.59 -17.32
CA THR A 24 -7.27 17.02 -16.42
C THR A 24 -6.79 16.90 -14.98
N VAL A 25 -6.95 17.98 -14.21
CA VAL A 25 -6.61 18.03 -12.79
C VAL A 25 -7.88 18.23 -11.98
N ILE A 26 -8.12 17.34 -11.02
CA ILE A 26 -9.27 17.40 -10.12
C ILE A 26 -8.72 17.49 -8.68
N ILE A 27 -9.17 18.51 -7.95
CA ILE A 27 -8.84 18.70 -6.54
C ILE A 27 -10.13 18.56 -5.74
N ALA A 28 -10.11 17.68 -4.75
CA ALA A 28 -11.22 17.47 -3.83
C ALA A 28 -10.76 17.63 -2.39
N LEU A 29 -11.62 18.26 -1.58
CA LEU A 29 -11.44 18.42 -0.15
C LEU A 29 -12.47 17.56 0.57
N SER A 30 -12.05 16.93 1.66
CA SER A 30 -12.91 16.17 2.55
C SER A 30 -12.45 16.33 3.98
N ASP A 31 -13.31 16.04 4.95
CA ASP A 31 -12.92 16.03 6.36
C ASP A 31 -11.90 14.92 6.66
N TYR A 32 -11.17 15.09 7.76
CA TYR A 32 -10.26 14.07 8.27
C TYR A 32 -11.07 12.98 9.00
N PRO A 33 -10.94 11.69 8.64
CA PRO A 33 -11.71 10.62 9.28
C PRO A 33 -11.32 10.45 10.75
N PRO A 34 -12.26 10.62 11.71
CA PRO A 34 -11.94 10.53 13.13
C PRO A 34 -11.54 9.11 13.56
N ILE A 35 -11.94 8.09 12.80
CA ILE A 35 -11.59 6.68 13.04
C ILE A 35 -10.08 6.44 13.09
N TYR A 36 -9.28 7.22 12.35
CA TYR A 36 -7.82 7.05 12.33
C TYR A 36 -7.18 7.35 13.69
N LEU A 37 -7.71 8.31 14.45
CA LEU A 37 -7.21 8.62 15.80
C LEU A 37 -7.47 7.45 16.76
N ASN A 38 -8.64 6.83 16.64
CA ASN A 38 -8.99 5.67 17.46
C ASN A 38 -8.12 4.45 17.11
N GLN A 39 -7.94 4.16 15.81
CA GLN A 39 -7.08 3.08 15.31
C GLN A 39 -5.61 3.27 15.73
N GLN A 40 -5.11 4.50 15.74
CA GLN A 40 -3.75 4.79 16.20
C GLN A 40 -3.51 4.39 17.66
N GLN A 41 -4.53 4.54 18.52
CA GLN A 41 -4.42 4.24 19.95
C GLN A 41 -4.66 2.75 20.27
N ARG A 42 -5.64 2.12 19.61
CA ARG A 42 -6.05 0.74 19.93
C ARG A 42 -5.38 -0.34 19.07
N GLY A 43 -4.67 0.05 18.02
CA GLY A 43 -4.25 -0.86 16.96
C GLY A 43 -5.37 -1.16 15.96
N ILE A 44 -5.08 -2.04 15.01
CA ILE A 44 -6.02 -2.47 13.96
C ILE A 44 -6.05 -3.99 13.88
N ASN A 45 -7.11 -4.54 13.30
CA ASN A 45 -7.18 -5.95 12.95
C ASN A 45 -6.86 -6.14 11.47
N LEU A 46 -5.93 -7.05 11.17
CA LEU A 46 -5.55 -7.40 9.81
C LEU A 46 -6.05 -8.80 9.42
N ALA A 47 -6.44 -8.95 8.15
CA ALA A 47 -6.60 -10.25 7.50
C ALA A 47 -5.66 -10.39 6.31
N LEU A 48 -5.32 -11.61 5.91
CA LEU A 48 -4.64 -11.84 4.64
C LEU A 48 -5.67 -11.78 3.49
N SER A 49 -5.42 -10.92 2.51
CA SER A 49 -6.27 -10.86 1.32
C SER A 49 -6.10 -12.12 0.47
N LYS A 50 -7.22 -12.62 -0.07
CA LYS A 50 -7.23 -13.69 -1.07
C LYS A 50 -7.07 -13.15 -2.49
N ILE A 51 -7.12 -11.82 -2.65
CA ILE A 51 -7.03 -11.13 -3.93
C ILE A 51 -5.62 -10.55 -4.03
N PRO A 52 -4.77 -11.09 -4.91
CA PRO A 52 -3.48 -10.49 -5.16
C PRO A 52 -3.62 -9.21 -6.01
N VAL A 53 -2.59 -8.38 -6.00
CA VAL A 53 -2.42 -7.31 -6.99
C VAL A 53 -1.51 -7.76 -8.12
N ASN A 54 -1.71 -7.23 -9.32
CA ASN A 54 -0.91 -7.59 -10.49
C ASN A 54 0.56 -7.19 -10.31
N SER A 55 1.45 -8.10 -10.70
CA SER A 55 2.89 -7.87 -10.75
C SER A 55 3.25 -7.21 -12.09
N ASN A 56 3.54 -5.91 -12.07
CA ASN A 56 3.87 -5.12 -13.25
C ASN A 56 4.89 -4.02 -12.92
N CYS A 57 6.14 -4.23 -13.31
CA CYS A 57 7.25 -3.30 -13.06
C CYS A 57 7.06 -1.90 -13.70
N TYR A 58 6.25 -1.77 -14.76
CA TYR A 58 5.97 -0.47 -15.38
C TYR A 58 5.01 0.41 -14.57
N LEU A 59 4.22 -0.20 -13.67
CA LEU A 59 3.25 0.48 -12.82
C LEU A 59 3.63 0.44 -11.33
N ALA A 60 4.58 -0.42 -10.97
CA ALA A 60 5.06 -0.60 -9.62
C ALA A 60 5.52 0.73 -8.99
N GLY A 61 5.14 0.94 -7.74
CA GLY A 61 5.48 2.15 -7.00
C GLY A 61 4.58 3.36 -7.30
N ILE A 62 3.80 3.35 -8.39
CA ILE A 62 2.99 4.49 -8.83
C ILE A 62 1.60 4.45 -8.18
N LYS A 63 1.16 5.56 -7.58
CA LYS A 63 -0.23 5.75 -7.13
C LYS A 63 -1.15 6.11 -8.31
N HIS A 64 -1.40 5.16 -9.19
CA HIS A 64 -2.24 5.33 -10.39
C HIS A 64 -3.74 5.12 -10.11
N LEU A 65 -4.59 5.40 -11.12
CA LEU A 65 -6.06 5.30 -11.01
C LEU A 65 -6.63 3.91 -11.31
N ASN A 66 -5.82 2.96 -11.79
CA ASN A 66 -6.25 1.58 -12.00
C ASN A 66 -6.37 0.86 -10.64
N LEU A 67 -7.48 1.08 -9.92
CA LEU A 67 -7.66 0.67 -8.53
C LEU A 67 -8.67 -0.48 -8.35
N LEU A 68 -9.06 -1.18 -9.43
CA LEU A 68 -10.05 -2.27 -9.35
C LEU A 68 -9.64 -3.36 -8.35
N GLU A 69 -8.37 -3.76 -8.34
CA GLU A 69 -7.85 -4.76 -7.38
C GLU A 69 -8.04 -4.27 -5.93
N LYS A 70 -7.78 -2.98 -5.68
CA LYS A 70 -7.99 -2.38 -4.35
C LYS A 70 -9.46 -2.35 -3.96
N ILE A 71 -10.36 -2.13 -4.91
CA ILE A 71 -11.82 -2.18 -4.66
C ILE A 71 -12.23 -3.60 -4.26
N LEU A 72 -11.74 -4.63 -4.96
CA LEU A 72 -12.04 -6.03 -4.62
C LEU A 72 -11.48 -6.39 -3.24
N ILE A 73 -10.25 -5.98 -2.92
CA ILE A 73 -9.64 -6.20 -1.60
C ILE A 73 -10.47 -5.48 -0.52
N LYS A 74 -10.95 -4.26 -0.80
CA LYS A 74 -11.80 -3.50 0.14
C LYS A 74 -13.14 -4.21 0.42
N GLN A 75 -13.75 -4.81 -0.60
CA GLN A 75 -14.95 -5.64 -0.41
C GLN A 75 -14.65 -6.84 0.51
N GLN A 76 -13.50 -7.50 0.33
CA GLN A 76 -13.09 -8.58 1.23
C GLN A 76 -12.90 -8.11 2.68
N ILE A 77 -12.28 -6.95 2.89
CA ILE A 77 -12.11 -6.33 4.22
C ILE A 77 -13.46 -6.13 4.91
N GLU A 78 -14.44 -5.59 4.18
CA GLU A 78 -15.79 -5.36 4.68
C GLU A 78 -16.51 -6.67 5.02
N LEU A 79 -16.40 -7.68 4.15
CA LEU A 79 -16.99 -9.01 4.39
C LEU A 79 -16.39 -9.73 5.60
N LEU A 80 -15.09 -9.54 5.86
CA LEU A 80 -14.40 -10.14 7.00
C LEU A 80 -14.51 -9.30 8.29
N ASN A 81 -15.11 -8.12 8.23
CA ASN A 81 -15.23 -7.18 9.35
C ASN A 81 -13.89 -6.90 10.04
N VAL A 82 -12.83 -6.70 9.25
CA VAL A 82 -11.49 -6.29 9.73
C VAL A 82 -11.22 -4.83 9.36
N ASP A 83 -10.21 -4.22 10.00
CA ASP A 83 -9.88 -2.82 9.75
C ASP A 83 -9.15 -2.65 8.40
N GLU A 84 -8.29 -3.60 8.04
CA GLU A 84 -7.46 -3.57 6.84
C GLU A 84 -7.00 -4.99 6.43
N ALA A 85 -6.44 -5.16 5.23
CA ALA A 85 -5.89 -6.43 4.77
C ALA A 85 -4.41 -6.33 4.37
N ILE A 86 -3.64 -7.36 4.69
CA ILE A 86 -2.31 -7.65 4.15
C ILE A 86 -2.48 -8.15 2.72
N VAL A 87 -1.69 -7.62 1.79
CA VAL A 87 -1.83 -7.86 0.35
C VAL A 87 -0.51 -8.39 -0.21
N THR A 88 -0.62 -9.38 -1.11
CA THR A 88 0.49 -9.89 -1.90
C THR A 88 0.31 -9.55 -3.38
N ASP A 89 1.38 -9.64 -4.16
CA ASP A 89 1.27 -9.69 -5.61
C ASP A 89 0.85 -11.10 -6.09
N THR A 90 0.70 -11.26 -7.41
CA THR A 90 0.37 -12.55 -8.05
C THR A 90 1.41 -13.65 -7.86
N ASN A 91 2.63 -13.32 -7.43
CA ASN A 91 3.68 -14.28 -7.10
C ASN A 91 3.69 -14.63 -5.60
N GLY A 92 2.75 -14.10 -4.81
CA GLY A 92 2.69 -14.31 -3.37
C GLY A 92 3.67 -13.42 -2.58
N ILE A 93 4.31 -12.43 -3.22
CA ILE A 93 5.23 -11.52 -2.55
C ILE A 93 4.42 -10.48 -1.78
N LEU A 94 4.72 -10.26 -0.50
CA LEU A 94 4.10 -9.19 0.30
C LEU A 94 4.37 -7.82 -0.33
N ILE A 95 3.34 -6.97 -0.46
CA ILE A 95 3.48 -5.61 -1.03
C ILE A 95 3.01 -4.49 -0.08
N GLY A 96 2.31 -4.82 1.00
CA GLY A 96 1.72 -3.85 1.91
C GLY A 96 0.30 -4.23 2.30
N CYS A 97 -0.54 -3.22 2.44
CA CYS A 97 -1.96 -3.36 2.75
C CYS A 97 -2.85 -2.78 1.64
N CYS A 98 -4.18 -2.85 1.78
CA CYS A 98 -5.08 -2.26 0.79
C CYS A 98 -4.85 -0.74 0.67
N ALA A 99 -4.86 0.02 1.77
CA ALA A 99 -4.68 1.47 1.70
C ALA A 99 -3.34 2.00 2.25
N ALA A 100 -2.46 1.12 2.74
CA ALA A 100 -1.22 1.51 3.42
C ALA A 100 0.01 0.69 2.99
N ASN A 101 1.21 1.24 3.22
CA ASN A 101 2.44 0.46 3.24
C ASN A 101 2.59 -0.23 4.61
N ILE A 102 3.36 -1.32 4.66
CA ILE A 102 3.61 -2.08 5.89
C ILE A 102 5.09 -2.06 6.27
N PHE A 103 5.34 -2.04 7.57
CA PHE A 103 6.64 -2.26 8.19
C PHE A 103 6.48 -3.32 9.27
N LEU A 104 7.41 -4.26 9.33
CA LEU A 104 7.48 -5.30 10.35
C LEU A 104 8.73 -5.05 11.19
N ARG A 105 8.68 -5.34 12.49
CA ARG A 105 9.82 -5.15 13.39
C ARG A 105 10.14 -6.44 14.12
N LYS A 106 11.42 -6.80 14.17
CA LYS A 106 11.97 -7.83 15.06
C LYS A 106 13.23 -7.30 15.74
N GLY A 107 13.14 -7.02 17.04
CA GLY A 107 14.23 -6.39 17.79
C GLY A 107 14.58 -5.01 17.22
N LYS A 108 15.84 -4.82 16.81
CA LYS A 108 16.34 -3.61 16.11
C LYS A 108 16.24 -3.70 14.58
N ARG A 109 15.67 -4.77 14.01
CA ARG A 109 15.51 -4.92 12.56
C ARG A 109 14.11 -4.53 12.13
N ILE A 110 14.02 -3.67 11.12
CA ILE A 110 12.79 -3.23 10.47
C ILE A 110 12.78 -3.80 9.06
N TYR A 111 11.66 -4.39 8.67
CA TYR A 111 11.45 -4.98 7.36
C TYR A 111 10.32 -4.25 6.66
N THR A 112 10.49 -3.93 5.38
CA THR A 112 9.41 -3.43 4.53
C THR A 112 9.50 -4.08 3.16
N PRO A 113 8.37 -4.35 2.49
CA PRO A 113 8.40 -4.91 1.14
C PRO A 113 9.26 -4.13 0.16
N ASN A 114 9.95 -4.87 -0.70
CA ASN A 114 10.45 -4.36 -1.96
C ASN A 114 9.28 -4.18 -2.95
N LEU A 115 9.15 -2.99 -3.51
CA LEU A 115 8.01 -2.59 -4.36
C LEU A 115 8.38 -2.50 -5.85
N ASN A 116 9.44 -3.18 -6.29
CA ASN A 116 9.92 -3.15 -7.68
C ASN A 116 8.91 -3.72 -8.70
N HIS A 117 7.96 -4.54 -8.25
CA HIS A 117 7.01 -5.24 -9.11
C HIS A 117 5.55 -4.90 -8.85
N ALA A 118 5.20 -4.45 -7.65
CA ALA A 118 3.83 -4.12 -7.30
C ALA A 118 3.79 -3.21 -6.06
N GLY A 119 2.60 -2.67 -5.77
CA GLY A 119 2.38 -1.76 -4.65
C GLY A 119 2.68 -0.29 -4.99
N VAL A 120 2.64 0.56 -3.97
CA VAL A 120 2.79 2.02 -4.10
C VAL A 120 3.93 2.50 -3.21
N GLU A 121 4.84 3.31 -3.73
CA GLU A 121 5.88 3.96 -2.94
C GLU A 121 5.31 5.15 -2.16
N GLY A 122 4.61 4.86 -1.07
CA GLY A 122 3.92 5.89 -0.29
C GLY A 122 4.85 6.98 0.24
N VAL A 123 4.36 8.22 0.24
CA VAL A 123 5.07 9.37 0.81
C VAL A 123 5.42 9.10 2.28
N MET A 124 4.48 8.59 3.08
CA MET A 124 4.75 8.26 4.48
C MET A 124 5.77 7.14 4.63
N ARG A 125 5.77 6.13 3.75
CA ARG A 125 6.83 5.09 3.73
C ARG A 125 8.21 5.72 3.57
N LYS A 126 8.36 6.69 2.66
CA LYS A 126 9.64 7.41 2.45
C LYS A 126 10.03 8.20 3.71
N GLN A 127 9.07 8.86 4.35
CA GLN A 127 9.32 9.58 5.60
C GLN A 127 9.76 8.65 6.74
N VAL A 128 9.08 7.52 6.95
CA VAL A 128 9.48 6.53 7.96
C VAL A 128 10.90 6.03 7.68
N ILE A 129 11.21 5.65 6.44
CA ILE A 129 12.55 5.19 6.06
C ILE A 129 13.61 6.24 6.34
N ALA A 130 13.35 7.51 5.99
CA ALA A 130 14.27 8.60 6.26
C ALA A 130 14.49 8.78 7.77
N SER A 131 13.43 8.73 8.57
CA SER A 131 13.53 8.85 10.03
C SER A 131 14.29 7.72 10.72
N LEU A 132 14.49 6.57 10.06
CA LEU A 132 15.30 5.48 10.61
C LEU A 132 16.81 5.77 10.58
N SER A 133 17.28 6.72 9.75
CA SER A 133 18.72 7.02 9.63
C SER A 133 19.35 7.50 10.94
N ASP A 134 18.55 8.14 11.80
CA ASP A 134 19.02 8.75 13.04
C ASP A 134 18.78 7.83 14.25
N THR A 135 18.62 6.53 14.00
CA THR A 135 18.26 5.53 15.01
C THR A 135 19.15 4.30 14.92
N ASP A 136 19.14 3.47 15.95
CA ASP A 136 19.82 2.17 15.95
C ASP A 136 19.08 1.07 15.16
N TYR A 137 18.03 1.41 14.41
CA TYR A 137 17.25 0.42 13.66
C TYR A 137 17.88 0.13 12.30
N GLU A 138 17.99 -1.16 11.97
CA GLU A 138 18.46 -1.63 10.67
C GLU A 138 17.28 -1.88 9.74
N LEU A 139 17.27 -1.25 8.56
CA LEU A 139 16.22 -1.42 7.56
C LEU A 139 16.59 -2.51 6.54
N PHE A 140 15.64 -3.43 6.31
CA PHE A 140 15.74 -4.49 5.31
C PHE A 140 14.56 -4.42 4.34
N TYR A 141 14.85 -4.56 3.05
CA TYR A 141 13.84 -4.73 2.01
C TYR A 141 13.62 -6.22 1.75
N ILE A 142 12.37 -6.66 1.80
CA ILE A 142 12.03 -8.09 1.70
C ILE A 142 11.20 -8.37 0.45
N SER A 143 11.47 -9.52 -0.16
CA SER A 143 10.67 -10.07 -1.28
C SER A 143 10.08 -11.45 -0.95
N ASP A 144 10.41 -12.01 0.21
CA ASP A 144 9.84 -13.25 0.73
C ASP A 144 9.40 -13.01 2.18
N TYR A 145 8.11 -13.22 2.43
CA TYR A 145 7.46 -12.97 3.71
C TYR A 145 7.17 -14.24 4.51
N ALA A 146 7.12 -15.42 3.88
CA ALA A 146 6.75 -16.67 4.55
C ALA A 146 7.73 -17.01 5.69
N ASN A 147 9.00 -16.66 5.52
CA ASN A 147 10.04 -16.87 6.51
C ASN A 147 10.00 -15.89 7.69
N ILE A 148 9.29 -14.77 7.58
CA ILE A 148 9.38 -13.67 8.57
C ILE A 148 8.38 -13.82 9.70
N LEU A 149 7.12 -14.23 9.44
CA LEU A 149 6.20 -14.56 10.55
C LEU A 149 6.14 -16.02 11.02
N ALA A 150 6.87 -16.92 10.36
CA ALA A 150 7.24 -18.19 10.98
C ALA A 150 8.24 -18.01 12.15
N GLN A 151 8.92 -16.86 12.22
CA GLN A 151 9.96 -16.57 13.23
C GLN A 151 9.63 -15.34 14.11
N SER A 152 8.41 -14.81 14.04
CA SER A 152 7.98 -13.74 14.94
C SER A 152 7.62 -14.36 16.29
N ASP A 153 8.51 -14.23 17.27
CA ASP A 153 8.23 -14.57 18.65
C ASP A 153 7.06 -13.72 19.16
N GLY A 154 6.01 -14.40 19.62
CA GLY A 154 4.89 -13.80 20.33
C GLY A 154 3.68 -13.54 19.45
N GLY A 155 2.69 -14.43 19.57
CA GLY A 155 1.34 -14.14 19.14
C GLY A 155 0.84 -12.88 19.84
N ASN A 156 0.56 -11.85 19.04
CA ASN A 156 -0.59 -11.00 19.19
C ASN A 156 -0.85 -10.37 17.82
N HIS A 157 -2.09 -10.51 17.38
CA HIS A 157 -2.62 -9.86 16.19
C HIS A 157 -2.22 -8.38 16.21
N CYS A 158 -1.53 -7.96 15.14
CA CYS A 158 -1.47 -6.58 14.69
C CYS A 158 -2.27 -6.47 13.39
#